data_AF-A0A1V5N9Z6-F1
#
_entry.id   AF-A0A1V5N9Z6-F1
#
_cell.length_a   1.000
_cell.length_b   1.000
_cell.length_c   1.000
_cell.angle_alpha   90.00
_cell.angle_beta   90.00
_cell.angle_gamma   90.00
#
_symmetry.space_group_name_H-M   'P 1'
#
loop_
_entity.id
_entity.type
_entity.pdbx_description
1 polymer ?
#
loop_
_entity_poly.entity_id
_entity_poly.type
_entity_poly.pdbx_seq_one_letter_code
_entity_poly.pdbx_strand_id
1 'polypeptide(L)'
;MEIEIYLDPVNIDFDSNPDKNAPQCFGDKIVVYREKNKFPDLSEINLAILGVKEDRNALLNKGCAEGPDHIRKYFYELYPGNYNNKIADIGNIIPGNTVDDTYFAVSTVIAKLIKYKITPIILGGSQDISYANYLAYEQLGQIINIAAVDAAFDVGYQSTDITAKSYLSKIIMHQPSCLFNFTNIGFQTYLVDQKAINLMSNLLFDTYRLGSIRENIEEAEPYIRNVDMVSFDVGAIRMSDAPGNAYALPNGFYGEEACQIARYAGISDKLTSIGFYDYNPLFDNRFQTAALIAQIIWYFIDGYYNRKNDFPHIQKDDYLKYRVSVNDNTREIVFYKSKKSDRWWMEVPCPTDISKNYLRHYLVPCSYKDYLSALKEEMPDRWWQIFQKLM
;
A
#
# COMPACT_ATOMS: atom_id res chain seq x y z
N MET A 1 25.65 -2.91 -2.62
CA MET A 1 25.67 -2.65 -1.17
C MET A 1 24.84 -3.73 -0.51
N GLU A 2 25.37 -4.35 0.53
CA GLU A 2 24.63 -5.30 1.36
C GLU A 2 23.66 -4.50 2.23
N ILE A 3 22.39 -4.90 2.25
CA ILE A 3 21.33 -4.15 2.95
C ILE A 3 21.39 -4.33 4.47
N GLU A 4 22.08 -5.37 4.96
CA GLU A 4 22.22 -5.69 6.38
C GLU A 4 22.87 -4.56 7.20
N ILE A 5 23.71 -3.73 6.57
CA ILE A 5 24.40 -2.62 7.24
C ILE A 5 23.42 -1.56 7.79
N TYR A 6 22.21 -1.51 7.26
CA TYR A 6 21.16 -0.58 7.66
C TYR A 6 20.21 -1.15 8.70
N LEU A 7 20.40 -2.42 9.10
CA LEU A 7 19.39 -3.18 9.82
C LEU A 7 19.94 -3.68 11.17
N ASP A 8 19.18 -3.45 12.22
CA ASP A 8 19.37 -4.13 13.50
C ASP A 8 18.40 -5.32 13.63
N PRO A 9 18.84 -6.42 14.28
CA PRO A 9 17.98 -7.57 14.52
C PRO A 9 16.72 -7.25 15.30
N VAL A 10 15.70 -8.09 15.12
CA VAL A 10 14.47 -8.05 15.93
C VAL A 10 14.83 -8.43 17.37
N ASN A 11 14.58 -7.51 18.29
CA ASN A 11 14.77 -7.71 19.72
C ASN A 11 13.41 -7.78 20.44
N ILE A 12 12.70 -8.88 20.24
CA ILE A 12 11.45 -9.17 20.94
C ILE A 12 11.49 -10.57 21.55
N ASP A 13 11.01 -10.67 22.77
CA ASP A 13 10.77 -11.96 23.42
C ASP A 13 9.56 -12.62 22.76
N PHE A 14 9.82 -13.73 22.07
CA PHE A 14 8.80 -14.61 21.52
C PHE A 14 9.19 -16.05 21.86
N ASP A 15 8.40 -16.69 22.71
CA ASP A 15 8.58 -18.08 23.09
C ASP A 15 8.10 -18.97 21.93
N SER A 16 9.02 -19.28 21.01
CA SER A 16 8.74 -20.21 19.92
C SER A 16 8.37 -21.58 20.48
N ASN A 17 7.35 -22.22 19.91
CA ASN A 17 6.97 -23.56 20.34
C ASN A 17 7.99 -24.59 19.80
N PRO A 18 8.78 -25.27 20.66
CA PRO A 18 9.81 -26.18 20.19
C PRO A 18 9.23 -27.47 19.57
N ASP A 19 7.96 -27.79 19.84
CA ASP A 19 7.32 -28.95 19.25
C ASP A 19 6.82 -28.67 17.83
N LYS A 20 7.53 -29.22 16.83
CA LYS A 20 7.18 -29.11 15.42
C LYS A 20 5.86 -29.80 15.04
N ASN A 21 5.30 -30.64 15.91
CA ASN A 21 4.02 -31.29 15.69
C ASN A 21 2.84 -30.48 16.24
N ALA A 22 3.10 -29.45 17.04
CA ALA A 22 2.06 -28.54 17.51
C ALA A 22 1.67 -27.54 16.41
N PRO A 23 0.46 -26.96 16.45
CA PRO A 23 0.12 -25.81 15.62
C PRO A 23 1.17 -24.71 15.80
N GLN A 24 1.77 -24.30 14.69
CA GLN A 24 2.85 -23.32 14.65
C GLN A 24 2.35 -21.98 14.14
N CYS A 25 2.70 -20.90 14.84
CA CYS A 25 2.35 -19.53 14.49
C CYS A 25 3.38 -18.93 13.51
N PHE A 26 3.17 -17.69 13.06
CA PHE A 26 4.13 -17.01 12.19
C PHE A 26 5.52 -16.92 12.81
N GLY A 27 5.63 -16.61 14.10
CA GLY A 27 6.92 -16.50 14.78
C GLY A 27 7.76 -17.78 14.77
N ASP A 28 7.13 -18.94 14.58
CA ASP A 28 7.79 -20.25 14.44
C ASP A 28 8.17 -20.60 12.99
N LYS A 29 7.45 -20.03 12.01
CA LYS A 29 7.52 -20.45 10.60
C LYS A 29 8.27 -19.49 9.68
N ILE A 30 8.36 -18.22 10.03
CA ILE A 30 9.08 -17.23 9.21
C ILE A 30 10.56 -17.19 9.59
N VAL A 31 11.40 -16.73 8.68
CA VAL A 31 12.83 -16.52 8.96
C VAL A 31 12.99 -15.16 9.64
N VAL A 32 13.47 -15.12 10.89
CA VAL A 32 13.64 -13.86 11.64
C VAL A 32 15.12 -13.52 11.80
N TYR A 33 15.50 -12.29 11.46
CA TYR A 33 16.82 -11.75 11.76
C TYR A 33 16.95 -11.45 13.26
N ARG A 34 17.59 -12.36 14.01
CA ARG A 34 17.71 -12.29 15.49
C ARG A 34 19.09 -11.90 16.01
N GLU A 35 20.15 -12.05 15.20
CA GLU A 35 21.53 -11.81 15.63
C GLU A 35 22.31 -11.04 14.56
N LYS A 36 23.07 -10.01 14.96
CA LYS A 36 23.68 -9.01 14.06
C LYS A 36 24.60 -9.55 12.96
N ASN A 37 25.12 -10.77 13.12
CA ASN A 37 26.03 -11.41 12.16
C ASN A 37 25.39 -12.60 11.42
N LYS A 38 24.06 -12.77 11.53
CA LYS A 38 23.30 -13.86 10.92
C LYS A 38 22.12 -13.30 10.14
N PHE A 39 22.41 -12.47 9.13
CA PHE A 39 21.38 -11.95 8.24
C PHE A 39 20.73 -13.11 7.44
N PRO A 40 19.40 -13.15 7.31
CA PRO A 40 18.70 -14.24 6.61
C PRO A 40 19.02 -14.26 5.12
N ASP A 41 19.13 -15.46 4.54
CA ASP A 41 19.15 -15.61 3.08
C ASP A 41 17.77 -15.28 2.52
N LEU A 42 17.75 -14.38 1.53
CA LEU A 42 16.55 -13.86 0.89
C LEU A 42 16.21 -14.55 -0.44
N SER A 43 17.01 -15.53 -0.87
CA SER A 43 16.89 -16.18 -2.19
C SER A 43 15.52 -16.79 -2.49
N GLU A 44 14.85 -17.35 -1.48
CA GLU A 44 13.54 -18.00 -1.60
C GLU A 44 12.38 -17.22 -0.96
N ILE A 45 12.61 -15.97 -0.57
CA ILE A 45 11.63 -15.15 0.14
C ILE A 45 10.69 -14.46 -0.86
N ASN A 46 9.41 -14.36 -0.52
CA ASN A 46 8.40 -13.62 -1.29
C ASN A 46 8.01 -12.32 -0.61
N LEU A 47 7.95 -12.31 0.73
CA LEU A 47 7.57 -11.16 1.54
C LEU A 47 8.66 -10.87 2.58
N ALA A 48 9.01 -9.60 2.76
CA ALA A 48 9.94 -9.17 3.80
C ALA A 48 9.28 -8.18 4.75
N ILE A 49 9.28 -8.46 6.05
CA ILE A 49 8.83 -7.53 7.09
C ILE A 49 10.01 -6.65 7.49
N LEU A 50 9.81 -5.34 7.46
CA LEU A 50 10.81 -4.32 7.77
C LEU A 50 10.22 -3.29 8.72
N GLY A 51 10.83 -3.12 9.89
CA GLY A 51 10.46 -2.04 10.81
C GLY A 51 11.26 -0.77 10.53
N VAL A 52 10.64 0.40 10.72
CA VAL A 52 11.31 1.71 10.59
C VAL A 52 11.03 2.52 11.84
N LYS A 53 12.02 2.58 12.75
CA LYS A 53 11.90 3.24 14.05
C LYS A 53 12.17 4.75 13.93
N GLU A 54 11.34 5.45 13.17
CA GLU A 54 11.47 6.89 12.88
C GLU A 54 10.17 7.63 13.21
N ASP A 55 10.27 8.68 14.02
CA ASP A 55 9.14 9.51 14.43
C ASP A 55 9.49 11.00 14.55
N ARG A 56 10.69 11.42 14.11
CA ARG A 56 11.13 12.82 14.22
C ARG A 56 10.17 13.80 13.53
N ASN A 57 9.47 13.34 12.51
CA ASN A 57 8.51 14.06 11.69
C ASN A 57 7.03 13.73 12.00
N ALA A 58 6.76 12.98 13.09
CA ALA A 58 5.43 12.56 13.52
C ALA A 58 4.54 13.68 14.10
N LEU A 59 5.08 14.91 14.22
CA LEU A 59 4.43 16.06 14.85
C LEU A 59 3.94 15.77 16.29
N LEU A 60 2.63 15.52 16.48
CA LEU A 60 2.03 15.22 17.79
C LEU A 60 2.03 13.72 18.11
N ASN A 61 2.40 12.85 17.16
CA ASN A 61 2.39 11.40 17.30
C ASN A 61 3.76 10.80 17.66
N LYS A 62 4.61 11.53 18.37
CA LYS A 62 5.91 11.01 18.84
C LYS A 62 5.70 9.78 19.74
N GLY A 63 6.58 8.79 19.60
CA GLY A 63 6.46 7.46 20.19
C GLY A 63 6.08 6.37 19.17
N CYS A 64 5.63 6.75 17.95
CA CYS A 64 5.31 5.78 16.90
C CYS A 64 6.53 4.98 16.40
N ALA A 65 7.76 5.45 16.65
CA ALA A 65 8.98 4.69 16.38
C ALA A 65 9.07 3.34 17.13
N GLU A 66 8.33 3.16 18.22
CA GLU A 66 8.25 1.88 18.95
C GLU A 66 7.16 0.94 18.40
N GLY A 67 6.30 1.44 17.51
CA GLY A 67 5.21 0.68 16.89
C GLY A 67 5.62 -0.67 16.28
N PRO A 68 6.73 -0.77 15.50
CA PRO A 68 7.11 -2.01 14.81
C PRO A 68 7.23 -3.23 15.73
N ASP A 69 7.91 -3.07 16.87
CA ASP A 69 8.15 -4.19 17.79
C ASP A 69 6.88 -4.60 18.54
N HIS A 70 5.98 -3.65 18.81
CA HIS A 70 4.67 -3.93 19.39
C HIS A 70 3.75 -4.68 18.42
N ILE A 71 3.74 -4.31 17.13
CA ILE A 71 2.99 -5.02 16.09
C ILE A 71 3.49 -6.47 15.97
N ARG A 72 4.82 -6.65 15.94
CA ARG A 72 5.43 -7.99 15.80
C ARG A 72 5.00 -8.97 16.88
N LYS A 73 4.90 -8.53 18.14
CA LYS A 73 4.46 -9.38 19.26
C LYS A 73 3.12 -10.06 18.96
N TYR A 74 2.15 -9.31 18.47
CA TYR A 74 0.85 -9.85 18.10
C TYR A 74 0.89 -10.64 16.79
N PHE A 75 1.65 -10.17 15.80
CA PHE A 75 1.74 -10.84 14.51
C PHE A 75 2.37 -12.24 14.63
N TYR A 76 3.42 -12.40 15.44
CA TYR A 76 4.12 -13.67 15.60
C TYR A 76 3.24 -14.76 16.25
N GLU A 77 2.23 -14.36 17.02
CA GLU A 77 1.27 -15.26 17.66
C GLU A 77 0.15 -15.74 16.71
N LEU A 78 -0.02 -15.11 15.54
CA LEU A 78 -1.06 -15.50 14.59
C LEU A 78 -0.66 -16.77 13.84
N TYR A 79 -1.64 -17.67 13.64
CA TYR A 79 -1.47 -18.84 12.78
C TYR A 79 -1.56 -18.43 11.31
N PRO A 80 -0.63 -18.86 10.44
CA PRO A 80 -0.73 -18.58 9.01
C PRO A 80 -1.87 -19.36 8.38
N GLY A 81 -2.30 -18.90 7.20
CA GLY A 81 -3.20 -19.65 6.34
C GLY A 81 -2.54 -20.89 5.70
N ASN A 82 -3.31 -21.57 4.85
CA ASN A 82 -2.85 -22.79 4.16
C ASN A 82 -2.05 -22.46 2.88
N TYR A 83 -0.84 -21.93 3.05
CA TYR A 83 0.10 -21.61 1.98
C TYR A 83 1.55 -21.86 2.40
N ASN A 84 2.44 -21.96 1.41
CA ASN A 84 3.86 -22.12 1.67
C ASN A 84 4.49 -20.78 2.11
N ASN A 85 4.68 -20.62 3.42
CA ASN A 85 5.21 -19.40 4.02
C ASN A 85 6.66 -19.16 3.62
N LYS A 86 6.88 -18.20 2.74
CA LYS A 86 8.19 -17.73 2.27
C LYS A 86 8.37 -16.28 2.69
N ILE A 87 8.45 -16.07 4.00
CA ILE A 87 8.47 -14.75 4.63
C ILE A 87 9.73 -14.62 5.49
N ALA A 88 10.39 -13.47 5.41
CA ALA A 88 11.48 -13.11 6.30
C ALA A 88 11.14 -11.82 7.06
N ASP A 89 11.44 -11.75 8.35
CA ASP A 89 11.52 -10.49 9.09
C ASP A 89 12.99 -10.07 9.15
N ILE A 90 13.30 -8.98 8.46
CA ILE A 90 14.68 -8.52 8.26
C ILE A 90 15.11 -7.49 9.32
N GLY A 91 14.30 -7.29 10.36
CA GLY A 91 14.64 -6.40 11.47
C GLY A 91 14.17 -4.97 11.29
N ASN A 92 14.91 -4.06 11.93
CA ASN A 92 14.57 -2.64 12.01
C ASN A 92 15.63 -1.80 11.30
N ILE A 93 15.21 -0.83 10.48
CA ILE A 93 16.12 0.21 9.99
C ILE A 93 16.69 0.98 11.18
N ILE A 94 18.00 1.09 11.20
CA ILE A 94 18.74 1.91 12.16
C ILE A 94 18.50 3.38 11.80
N PRO A 95 17.95 4.21 12.70
CA PRO A 95 17.76 5.63 12.43
C PRO A 95 19.10 6.31 12.15
N GLY A 96 19.16 7.07 11.06
CA GLY A 96 20.35 7.82 10.70
C GLY A 96 20.52 9.08 11.56
N ASN A 97 21.69 9.72 11.46
CA ASN A 97 21.98 10.97 12.18
C ASN A 97 20.95 12.05 11.85
N THR A 98 20.54 12.12 10.58
CA THR A 98 19.43 12.94 10.09
C THR A 98 18.27 12.07 9.62
N VAL A 99 17.09 12.68 9.43
CA VAL A 99 15.93 12.00 8.85
C VAL A 99 16.22 11.60 7.40
N ASP A 100 16.93 12.44 6.64
CA ASP A 100 17.33 12.13 5.26
C ASP A 100 18.25 10.91 5.18
N ASP A 101 19.13 10.71 6.17
CA ASP A 101 19.95 9.48 6.27
C ASP A 101 19.06 8.25 6.48
N THR A 102 18.01 8.36 7.31
CA THR A 102 17.00 7.29 7.48
C THR A 102 16.28 7.03 6.16
N TYR A 103 15.82 8.06 5.45
CA TYR A 103 15.14 7.91 4.16
C TYR A 103 16.04 7.24 3.12
N PHE A 104 17.33 7.56 3.10
CA PHE A 104 18.30 6.91 2.22
C PHE A 104 18.43 5.41 2.55
N ALA A 105 18.53 5.05 3.83
CA ALA A 105 18.57 3.66 4.27
C ALA A 105 17.29 2.90 3.87
N VAL A 106 16.11 3.45 4.21
CA VAL A 106 14.80 2.87 3.89
C VAL A 106 14.65 2.66 2.38
N SER A 107 14.88 3.70 1.58
CA SER A 107 14.74 3.62 0.12
C SER A 107 15.68 2.60 -0.51
N THR A 108 16.94 2.53 -0.04
CA THR A 108 17.94 1.56 -0.52
C THR A 108 17.51 0.12 -0.23
N VAL A 109 17.04 -0.15 1.00
CA VAL A 109 16.57 -1.49 1.40
C VAL A 109 15.35 -1.90 0.57
N ILE A 110 14.34 -1.03 0.48
CA ILE A 110 13.11 -1.29 -0.29
C ILE A 110 13.43 -1.53 -1.77
N ALA A 111 14.25 -0.68 -2.40
CA ALA A 111 14.61 -0.80 -3.81
C ALA A 111 15.29 -2.15 -4.09
N LYS A 112 16.16 -2.60 -3.17
CA LYS A 112 16.82 -3.89 -3.25
C LYS A 112 15.84 -5.06 -3.15
N LEU A 113 14.91 -5.02 -2.20
CA LEU A 113 13.88 -6.06 -2.03
C LEU A 113 12.99 -6.15 -3.27
N ILE A 114 12.50 -5.02 -3.78
CA ILE A 114 11.68 -4.98 -5.00
C ILE A 114 12.46 -5.53 -6.20
N LYS A 115 13.76 -5.20 -6.33
CA LYS A 115 14.62 -5.75 -7.39
C LYS A 115 14.77 -7.27 -7.30
N TYR A 116 14.72 -7.83 -6.09
CA TYR A 116 14.68 -9.28 -5.85
C TYR A 116 13.28 -9.90 -5.95
N LYS A 117 12.28 -9.11 -6.35
CA LYS A 117 10.86 -9.52 -6.40
C LYS A 117 10.32 -9.95 -5.03
N ILE A 118 10.86 -9.36 -3.98
CA ILE A 118 10.39 -9.50 -2.61
C ILE A 118 9.53 -8.28 -2.30
N THR A 119 8.29 -8.50 -1.87
CA THR A 119 7.38 -7.41 -1.50
C THR A 119 7.62 -7.00 -0.04
N PRO A 120 8.16 -5.80 0.24
CA PRO A 120 8.28 -5.31 1.60
C PRO A 120 6.91 -4.99 2.22
N ILE A 121 6.76 -5.44 3.47
CA ILE A 121 5.73 -5.06 4.42
C ILE A 121 6.41 -4.15 5.45
N ILE A 122 6.16 -2.86 5.35
CA ILE A 122 6.83 -1.84 6.15
C ILE A 122 5.99 -1.59 7.41
N LEU A 123 6.58 -1.83 8.58
CA LEU A 123 6.06 -1.38 9.86
C LEU A 123 6.73 -0.04 10.16
N GLY A 124 6.07 1.05 9.79
CA GLY A 124 6.63 2.39 9.96
C GLY A 124 6.30 2.98 11.33
N GLY A 125 7.11 3.97 11.73
CA GLY A 125 6.69 4.97 12.69
C GLY A 125 5.78 5.98 12.01
N SER A 126 6.26 7.18 11.72
CA SER A 126 5.44 8.22 11.09
C SER A 126 5.22 8.02 9.58
N GLN A 127 4.11 8.54 9.06
CA GLN A 127 3.72 8.30 7.65
C GLN A 127 4.60 8.99 6.61
N ASP A 128 5.45 9.95 7.00
CA ASP A 128 6.47 10.53 6.10
C ASP A 128 7.44 9.49 5.54
N ILE A 129 7.60 8.33 6.18
CA ILE A 129 8.33 7.18 5.62
C ILE A 129 7.76 6.72 4.26
N SER A 130 6.50 7.03 3.97
CA SER A 130 5.92 6.84 2.62
C SER A 130 6.74 7.55 1.54
N TYR A 131 7.33 8.71 1.83
CA TYR A 131 8.22 9.40 0.91
C TYR A 131 9.51 8.58 0.65
N ALA A 132 10.08 7.96 1.67
CA ALA A 132 11.25 7.09 1.50
C ALA A 132 10.92 5.83 0.69
N ASN A 133 9.72 5.27 0.86
CA ASN A 133 9.24 4.18 0.00
C ASN A 133 9.10 4.64 -1.46
N TYR A 134 8.53 5.82 -1.71
CA TYR A 134 8.48 6.43 -3.04
C TYR A 134 9.87 6.61 -3.68
N LEU A 135 10.86 7.09 -2.91
CA LEU A 135 12.25 7.22 -3.39
C LEU A 135 12.87 5.88 -3.82
N ALA A 136 12.44 4.75 -3.26
CA ALA A 136 12.89 3.44 -3.72
C ALA A 136 12.48 3.17 -5.18
N TYR A 137 11.30 3.62 -5.60
CA TYR A 137 10.82 3.49 -6.97
C TYR A 137 11.52 4.46 -7.92
N GLU A 138 11.87 5.66 -7.44
CA GLU A 138 12.70 6.62 -8.17
C GLU A 138 14.09 6.02 -8.48
N GLN A 139 14.75 5.39 -7.49
CA GLN A 139 16.00 4.66 -7.70
C GLN A 139 15.89 3.52 -8.71
N LEU A 140 14.72 2.89 -8.81
CA LEU A 140 14.44 1.83 -9.79
C LEU A 140 14.03 2.38 -11.17
N GLY A 141 13.87 3.69 -11.32
CA GLY A 141 13.38 4.33 -12.55
C GLY A 141 11.94 3.96 -12.89
N GLN A 142 11.12 3.64 -11.87
CA GLN A 142 9.79 3.08 -12.02
C GLN A 142 8.69 4.13 -11.78
N ILE A 143 7.93 4.44 -12.82
CA ILE A 143 6.74 5.31 -12.71
C ILE A 143 5.55 4.56 -12.10
N ILE A 144 5.14 4.88 -10.87
CA ILE A 144 4.19 4.11 -10.08
C ILE A 144 2.86 4.81 -9.81
N ASN A 145 1.89 3.99 -9.41
CA ASN A 145 0.65 4.43 -8.77
C ASN A 145 0.73 4.20 -7.26
N ILE A 146 0.28 5.17 -6.48
CA ILE A 146 0.22 5.10 -5.01
C ILE A 146 -1.23 5.13 -4.55
N ALA A 147 -1.59 4.28 -3.59
CA ALA A 147 -2.81 4.46 -2.79
C ALA A 147 -2.45 4.84 -1.35
N ALA A 148 -3.16 5.82 -0.80
CA ALA A 148 -3.14 6.14 0.62
C ALA A 148 -4.50 5.78 1.23
N VAL A 149 -4.50 4.91 2.25
CA VAL A 149 -5.68 4.65 3.08
C VAL A 149 -5.57 5.57 4.28
N ASP A 150 -6.39 6.63 4.28
CA ASP A 150 -6.18 7.78 5.16
C ASP A 150 -7.47 8.57 5.38
N ALA A 151 -7.59 9.23 6.53
CA ALA A 151 -8.67 10.16 6.84
C ALA A 151 -8.45 11.56 6.22
N ALA A 152 -7.21 11.90 5.85
CA ALA A 152 -6.82 13.18 5.21
C ALA A 152 -5.88 12.95 4.00
N PHE A 153 -5.48 14.03 3.31
CA PHE A 153 -4.57 13.94 2.16
C PHE A 153 -3.10 14.19 2.50
N ASP A 154 -2.82 14.80 3.64
CA ASP A 154 -1.45 15.11 4.08
C ASP A 154 -0.58 15.84 3.05
N VAL A 155 -1.20 16.80 2.36
CA VAL A 155 -0.56 17.74 1.44
C VAL A 155 0.17 18.86 2.20
N GLY A 156 -0.15 19.09 3.48
CA GLY A 156 0.42 20.18 4.25
C GLY A 156 0.00 21.58 3.77
N TYR A 157 0.25 22.59 4.59
CA TYR A 157 0.03 23.99 4.24
C TYR A 157 1.38 24.70 4.12
N GLN A 158 1.70 25.20 2.92
CA GLN A 158 2.72 26.23 2.62
C GLN A 158 4.17 25.98 3.12
N SER A 159 4.44 24.92 3.87
CA SER A 159 5.75 24.58 4.41
C SER A 159 6.47 23.62 3.45
N THR A 160 7.77 23.86 3.26
CA THR A 160 8.65 23.01 2.46
C THR A 160 9.09 21.74 3.19
N ASP A 161 8.90 21.71 4.49
CA ASP A 161 9.41 20.66 5.36
C ASP A 161 8.49 19.44 5.32
N ILE A 162 9.11 18.27 5.22
CA ILE A 162 8.41 17.00 5.22
C ILE A 162 8.02 16.62 6.64
N THR A 163 6.73 16.33 6.82
CA THR A 163 6.13 15.84 8.05
C THR A 163 5.14 14.72 7.70
N ALA A 164 4.67 13.98 8.70
CA ALA A 164 3.56 13.03 8.52
C ALA A 164 2.31 13.67 7.88
N LYS A 165 2.13 15.00 8.00
CA LYS A 165 0.99 15.76 7.45
C LYS A 165 1.30 16.55 6.17
N SER A 166 2.50 16.41 5.61
CA SER A 166 2.94 17.11 4.39
C SER A 166 3.72 16.23 3.39
N TYR A 167 3.84 14.92 3.64
CA TYR A 167 4.64 14.01 2.80
C TYR A 167 4.16 13.94 1.35
N LEU A 168 2.84 14.03 1.11
CA LEU A 168 2.28 13.96 -0.24
C LEU A 168 2.73 15.14 -1.09
N SER A 169 2.79 16.34 -0.50
CA SER A 169 3.36 17.52 -1.18
C SER A 169 4.80 17.29 -1.62
N LYS A 170 5.61 16.64 -0.79
CA LYS A 170 7.00 16.31 -1.13
C LYS A 170 7.07 15.35 -2.32
N ILE A 171 6.18 14.35 -2.38
CA ILE A 171 6.08 13.42 -3.52
C ILE A 171 5.67 14.18 -4.79
N ILE A 172 4.62 14.99 -4.73
CA ILE A 172 4.09 15.75 -5.89
C ILE A 172 5.15 16.69 -6.47
N MET A 173 5.91 17.38 -5.61
CA MET A 173 6.94 18.33 -6.01
C MET A 173 8.29 17.68 -6.36
N HIS A 174 8.45 16.37 -6.14
CA HIS A 174 9.72 15.68 -6.38
C HIS A 174 10.07 15.65 -7.87
N GLN A 175 11.35 15.87 -8.19
CA GLN A 175 11.87 15.82 -9.54
C GLN A 175 13.15 14.97 -9.60
N PRO A 176 13.24 14.01 -10.54
CA PRO A 176 12.21 13.64 -11.54
C PRO A 176 10.97 12.99 -10.90
N SER A 177 9.78 13.29 -11.42
CA SER A 177 8.55 12.65 -10.90
C SER A 177 8.44 11.22 -11.41
N CYS A 178 8.25 10.27 -10.49
CA CYS A 178 7.86 8.90 -10.79
C CYS A 178 6.43 8.58 -10.32
N LEU A 179 5.64 9.59 -9.96
CA LEU A 179 4.22 9.43 -9.64
C LEU A 179 3.35 9.60 -10.90
N PHE A 180 2.62 8.55 -11.29
CA PHE A 180 1.61 8.63 -12.35
C PHE A 180 0.21 8.90 -11.82
N ASN A 181 -0.18 8.16 -10.78
CA ASN A 181 -1.46 8.34 -10.13
C ASN A 181 -1.33 8.24 -8.62
N PHE A 182 -2.12 9.05 -7.93
CA PHE A 182 -2.34 8.93 -6.50
C PHE A 182 -3.84 8.72 -6.26
N THR A 183 -4.16 7.79 -5.37
CA THR A 183 -5.51 7.51 -4.94
C THR A 183 -5.61 7.63 -3.43
N ASN A 184 -6.43 8.54 -2.92
CA ASN A 184 -6.79 8.55 -1.51
C ASN A 184 -8.08 7.77 -1.27
N ILE A 185 -8.08 6.89 -0.27
CA ILE A 185 -9.21 6.04 0.10
C ILE A 185 -9.55 6.32 1.57
N GLY A 186 -10.72 6.89 1.80
CA GLY A 186 -11.26 7.05 3.15
C GLY A 186 -11.22 8.47 3.70
N PHE A 187 -10.86 9.49 2.91
CA PHE A 187 -10.83 10.84 3.46
C PHE A 187 -12.20 11.30 3.98
N GLN A 188 -12.15 12.17 4.97
CA GLN A 188 -13.33 12.77 5.57
C GLN A 188 -13.33 14.26 5.25
N THR A 189 -14.35 14.75 4.53
CA THR A 189 -14.38 16.11 3.97
C THR A 189 -14.11 17.21 5.01
N TYR A 190 -14.54 17.02 6.26
CA TYR A 190 -14.34 17.99 7.33
C TYR A 190 -12.90 18.04 7.88
N LEU A 191 -12.04 17.09 7.51
CA LEU A 191 -10.61 17.08 7.84
C LEU A 191 -9.75 17.65 6.71
N VAL A 192 -10.35 17.94 5.55
CA VAL A 192 -9.62 18.31 4.33
C VAL A 192 -10.08 19.67 3.82
N ASP A 193 -9.11 20.56 3.59
CA ASP A 193 -9.36 21.87 3.02
C ASP A 193 -9.88 21.78 1.57
N GLN A 194 -10.79 22.69 1.21
CA GLN A 194 -11.37 22.70 -0.14
C GLN A 194 -10.32 22.99 -1.22
N LYS A 195 -9.26 23.76 -0.93
CA LYS A 195 -8.14 23.96 -1.86
C LYS A 195 -7.37 22.67 -2.08
N ALA A 196 -7.22 21.83 -1.06
CA ALA A 196 -6.58 20.53 -1.20
C ALA A 196 -7.44 19.60 -2.08
N ILE A 197 -8.76 19.56 -1.89
CA ILE A 197 -9.68 18.82 -2.78
C ILE A 197 -9.57 19.30 -4.22
N ASN A 198 -9.54 20.62 -4.44
CA ASN A 198 -9.38 21.19 -5.78
C ASN A 198 -8.00 20.86 -6.37
N LEU A 199 -6.93 20.87 -5.57
CA LEU A 199 -5.60 20.46 -6.01
C LEU A 199 -5.60 19.01 -6.49
N MET A 200 -6.16 18.08 -5.70
CA MET A 200 -6.23 16.67 -6.10
C MET A 200 -6.99 16.50 -7.41
N SER A 201 -8.12 17.19 -7.57
CA SER A 201 -8.91 17.18 -8.81
C SER A 201 -8.13 17.74 -10.00
N ASN A 202 -7.42 18.87 -9.83
CA ASN A 202 -6.62 19.49 -10.88
C ASN A 202 -5.42 18.64 -11.31
N LEU A 203 -4.87 17.84 -10.38
CA LEU A 203 -3.82 16.85 -10.67
C LEU A 203 -4.39 15.52 -11.19
N LEU A 204 -5.71 15.44 -11.38
CA LEU A 204 -6.44 14.25 -11.80
C LEU A 204 -6.18 13.06 -10.86
N PHE A 205 -5.99 13.30 -9.57
CA PHE A 205 -5.84 12.26 -8.57
C PHE A 205 -7.20 11.77 -8.07
N ASP A 206 -7.27 10.48 -7.79
CA ASP A 206 -8.48 9.87 -7.28
C ASP A 206 -8.64 10.18 -5.79
N THR A 207 -9.84 10.59 -5.38
CA THR A 207 -10.14 10.84 -3.97
C THR A 207 -11.50 10.24 -3.62
N TYR A 208 -11.52 9.30 -2.67
CA TYR A 208 -12.73 8.60 -2.27
C TYR A 208 -13.06 8.86 -0.80
N ARG A 209 -14.25 9.41 -0.58
CA ARG A 209 -14.75 9.69 0.77
C ARG A 209 -15.04 8.38 1.50
N LEU A 210 -14.81 8.39 2.82
CA LEU A 210 -15.10 7.25 3.71
C LEU A 210 -16.51 6.67 3.48
N GLY A 211 -17.54 7.50 3.48
CA GLY A 211 -18.93 7.04 3.34
C GLY A 211 -19.20 6.33 2.00
N SER A 212 -18.60 6.80 0.91
CA SER A 212 -18.76 6.21 -0.41
C SER A 212 -18.10 4.83 -0.52
N ILE A 213 -16.92 4.66 0.06
CA ILE A 213 -16.24 3.36 0.09
C ILE A 213 -16.94 2.39 1.02
N ARG A 214 -17.44 2.85 2.18
CA ARG A 214 -18.13 1.98 3.13
C ARG A 214 -19.49 1.49 2.64
N GLU A 215 -20.20 2.28 1.83
CA GLU A 215 -21.46 1.84 1.21
C GLU A 215 -21.24 0.62 0.29
N ASN A 216 -20.11 0.56 -0.41
CA ASN A 216 -19.72 -0.59 -1.21
C ASN A 216 -18.21 -0.77 -1.22
N ILE A 217 -17.71 -1.50 -0.22
CA ILE A 217 -16.27 -1.73 -0.01
C ILE A 217 -15.61 -2.48 -1.16
N GLU A 218 -16.36 -3.24 -1.96
CA GLU A 218 -15.85 -3.94 -3.14
C GLU A 218 -15.36 -2.96 -4.22
N GLU A 219 -15.89 -1.74 -4.28
CA GLU A 219 -15.40 -0.71 -5.19
C GLU A 219 -13.99 -0.21 -4.82
N ALA A 220 -13.48 -0.52 -3.62
CA ALA A 220 -12.08 -0.28 -3.30
C ALA A 220 -11.13 -1.23 -4.07
N GLU A 221 -11.58 -2.43 -4.46
CA GLU A 221 -10.71 -3.45 -5.09
C GLU A 221 -10.07 -2.95 -6.38
N PRO A 222 -10.80 -2.37 -7.36
CA PRO A 222 -10.17 -1.95 -8.62
C PRO A 222 -9.15 -0.82 -8.41
N TYR A 223 -9.41 0.10 -7.48
CA TYR A 223 -8.48 1.18 -7.14
C TYR A 223 -7.19 0.63 -6.56
N ILE A 224 -7.30 -0.24 -5.55
CA ILE A 224 -6.17 -0.87 -4.89
C ILE A 224 -5.41 -1.82 -5.84
N ARG A 225 -6.11 -2.52 -6.74
CA ARG A 225 -5.48 -3.39 -7.74
C ARG A 225 -4.63 -2.61 -8.75
N ASN A 226 -4.88 -1.32 -8.92
CA ASN A 226 -4.14 -0.50 -9.87
C ASN A 226 -2.85 0.12 -9.30
N VAL A 227 -2.51 -0.09 -8.02
CA VAL A 227 -1.37 0.57 -7.38
C VAL A 227 -0.15 -0.34 -7.23
N ASP A 228 1.04 0.25 -7.30
CA ASP A 228 2.33 -0.40 -7.06
C ASP A 228 2.72 -0.27 -5.57
N MET A 229 2.30 0.83 -4.92
CA MET A 229 2.59 1.15 -3.53
C MET A 229 1.33 1.50 -2.73
N VAL A 230 1.19 0.93 -1.53
CA VAL A 230 0.16 1.32 -0.54
C VAL A 230 0.81 1.97 0.67
N SER A 231 0.29 3.12 1.08
CA SER A 231 0.52 3.74 2.39
C SER A 231 -0.76 3.67 3.22
N PHE A 232 -0.69 3.04 4.38
CA PHE A 232 -1.84 2.86 5.26
C PHE A 232 -1.60 3.63 6.57
N ASP A 233 -2.32 4.73 6.79
CA ASP A 233 -2.35 5.40 8.09
C ASP A 233 -3.39 4.71 8.98
N VAL A 234 -2.96 4.26 10.15
CA VAL A 234 -3.84 3.66 11.17
C VAL A 234 -4.92 4.64 11.62
N GLY A 235 -4.69 5.96 11.51
CA GLY A 235 -5.66 7.02 11.76
C GLY A 235 -6.87 7.01 10.81
N ALA A 236 -6.84 6.24 9.73
CA ALA A 236 -8.01 5.98 8.88
C ALA A 236 -9.07 5.10 9.56
N ILE A 237 -8.67 4.34 10.58
CA ILE A 237 -9.53 3.42 11.34
C ILE A 237 -10.13 4.17 12.52
N ARG A 238 -11.39 3.89 12.84
CA ARG A 238 -12.06 4.55 13.96
C ARG A 238 -11.38 4.20 15.30
N MET A 239 -11.33 5.18 16.20
CA MET A 239 -10.68 5.09 17.51
C MET A 239 -11.19 3.93 18.37
N SER A 240 -12.46 3.51 18.22
CA SER A 240 -12.97 2.37 19.01
C SER A 240 -12.24 1.06 18.70
N ASP A 241 -11.72 0.94 17.48
CA ASP A 241 -11.03 -0.26 16.99
C ASP A 241 -9.50 -0.03 16.99
N ALA A 242 -9.05 1.20 16.72
CA ALA A 242 -7.63 1.59 16.62
C ALA A 242 -7.30 2.92 17.35
N PRO A 243 -7.24 2.94 18.70
CA PRO A 243 -6.95 4.13 19.49
C PRO A 243 -5.46 4.51 19.51
N GLY A 244 -4.57 3.61 19.08
CA GLY A 244 -3.12 3.76 19.11
C GLY A 244 -2.58 4.74 18.06
N ASN A 245 -3.07 5.96 18.05
CA ASN A 245 -2.61 7.08 17.23
C ASN A 245 -3.03 8.39 17.92
N ALA A 246 -2.13 9.37 18.04
CA ALA A 246 -2.42 10.68 18.64
C ALA A 246 -3.58 11.43 17.93
N TYR A 247 -3.82 11.10 16.65
CA TYR A 247 -4.84 11.68 15.80
C TYR A 247 -6.08 10.77 15.64
N ALA A 248 -6.25 9.72 16.47
CA ALA A 248 -7.37 8.81 16.35
C ALA A 248 -8.73 9.55 16.49
N LEU A 249 -9.64 9.27 15.55
CA LEU A 249 -10.95 9.92 15.47
C LEU A 249 -12.10 8.94 15.73
N PRO A 250 -13.26 9.40 16.23
CA PRO A 250 -14.39 8.52 16.50
C PRO A 250 -14.98 7.86 15.24
N ASN A 251 -14.77 8.48 14.07
CA ASN A 251 -15.22 7.98 12.77
C ASN A 251 -14.03 7.58 11.91
N GLY A 252 -14.19 6.48 11.19
CA GLY A 252 -13.19 5.89 10.32
C GLY A 252 -13.72 4.58 9.74
N PHE A 253 -12.84 3.81 9.12
CA PHE A 253 -13.12 2.42 8.76
C PHE A 253 -13.30 1.57 10.02
N TYR A 254 -14.16 0.56 9.93
CA TYR A 254 -14.16 -0.56 10.88
C TYR A 254 -12.90 -1.40 10.72
N GLY A 255 -12.48 -2.10 11.77
CA GLY A 255 -11.33 -3.01 11.72
C GLY A 255 -11.45 -4.08 10.62
N GLU A 256 -12.64 -4.62 10.39
CA GLU A 256 -12.91 -5.59 9.32
C GLU A 256 -12.81 -4.98 7.91
N GLU A 257 -13.22 -3.71 7.73
CA GLU A 257 -13.08 -3.00 6.46
C GLU A 257 -11.59 -2.74 6.14
N ALA A 258 -10.80 -2.38 7.15
CA ALA A 258 -9.35 -2.23 7.02
C ALA A 258 -8.66 -3.56 6.63
N CYS A 259 -9.08 -4.68 7.24
CA CYS A 259 -8.62 -6.01 6.86
C CYS A 259 -8.97 -6.34 5.40
N GLN A 260 -10.19 -6.00 4.95
CA GLN A 260 -10.64 -6.25 3.59
C GLN A 260 -9.85 -5.43 2.56
N ILE A 261 -9.59 -4.15 2.84
CA ILE A 261 -8.74 -3.27 2.03
C ILE A 261 -7.32 -3.86 1.89
N ALA A 262 -6.71 -4.28 3.00
CA ALA A 262 -5.39 -4.90 2.96
C ALA A 262 -5.38 -6.24 2.20
N ARG A 263 -6.47 -7.02 2.29
CA ARG A 263 -6.64 -8.23 1.48
C ARG A 263 -6.66 -7.92 -0.01
N TYR A 264 -7.39 -6.89 -0.45
CA TYR A 264 -7.38 -6.45 -1.86
C TYR A 264 -5.98 -6.04 -2.32
N ALA A 265 -5.23 -5.33 -1.46
CA ALA A 265 -3.83 -5.00 -1.73
C ALA A 265 -2.98 -6.27 -1.91
N GLY A 266 -3.20 -7.28 -1.06
CA GLY A 266 -2.54 -8.58 -1.18
C GLY A 266 -2.80 -9.25 -2.53
N ILE A 267 -4.06 -9.33 -2.99
CA ILE A 267 -4.46 -10.02 -4.23
C ILE A 267 -3.99 -9.28 -5.51
N SER A 268 -3.60 -8.02 -5.40
CA SER A 268 -3.10 -7.23 -6.53
C SER A 268 -1.78 -7.79 -7.06
N ASP A 269 -1.76 -8.27 -8.30
CA ASP A 269 -0.52 -8.73 -8.96
C ASP A 269 0.45 -7.57 -9.25
N LYS A 270 -0.04 -6.31 -9.24
CA LYS A 270 0.74 -5.09 -9.51
C LYS A 270 1.46 -4.55 -8.27
N LEU A 271 0.92 -4.79 -7.07
CA LEU A 271 1.45 -4.23 -5.84
C LEU A 271 2.81 -4.84 -5.48
N THR A 272 3.81 -3.98 -5.29
CA THR A 272 5.19 -4.35 -4.94
C THR A 272 5.63 -3.87 -3.57
N SER A 273 4.92 -2.96 -2.89
CA SER A 273 5.21 -2.58 -1.49
C SER A 273 3.95 -2.13 -0.74
N ILE A 274 3.88 -2.40 0.55
CA ILE A 274 2.86 -1.86 1.46
C ILE A 274 3.50 -1.40 2.76
N GLY A 275 3.03 -0.28 3.32
CA GLY A 275 3.44 0.18 4.64
C GLY A 275 2.26 0.55 5.53
N PHE A 276 2.43 0.30 6.82
CA PHE A 276 1.51 0.64 7.90
C PHE A 276 2.19 1.66 8.81
N TYR A 277 1.55 2.81 9.00
CA TYR A 277 2.17 3.99 9.63
C TYR A 277 1.29 4.56 10.74
N ASP A 278 1.92 5.41 11.54
CA ASP A 278 1.36 6.19 12.63
C ASP A 278 0.72 5.39 13.77
N TYR A 279 1.04 4.11 13.87
CA TYR A 279 0.78 3.33 15.08
C TYR A 279 1.68 3.81 16.23
N ASN A 280 1.05 4.23 17.32
CA ASN A 280 1.71 4.70 18.52
C ASN A 280 1.25 3.90 19.75
N PRO A 281 2.12 3.02 20.29
CA PRO A 281 1.82 2.23 21.48
C PRO A 281 1.44 3.06 22.72
N LEU A 282 1.88 4.33 22.82
CA LEU A 282 1.59 5.19 23.98
C LEU A 282 0.10 5.56 24.08
N PHE A 283 -0.61 5.58 22.95
CA PHE A 283 -2.05 5.88 22.90
C PHE A 283 -2.91 4.61 22.81
N ASP A 284 -2.29 3.43 22.76
CA ASP A 284 -3.00 2.19 22.49
C ASP A 284 -3.52 1.54 23.77
N ASN A 285 -4.82 1.33 23.85
CA ASN A 285 -5.44 0.69 25.00
C ASN A 285 -5.36 -0.84 24.87
N ARG A 286 -4.64 -1.49 25.80
CA ARG A 286 -4.40 -2.95 25.79
C ARG A 286 -3.83 -3.46 24.46
N PHE A 287 -3.06 -2.63 23.76
CA PHE A 287 -2.46 -2.94 22.47
C PHE A 287 -3.45 -3.43 21.39
N GLN A 288 -4.72 -3.00 21.47
CA GLN A 288 -5.74 -3.46 20.53
C GLN A 288 -5.43 -3.02 19.09
N THR A 289 -4.79 -1.87 18.93
CA THR A 289 -4.38 -1.37 17.62
C THR A 289 -3.24 -2.21 17.04
N ALA A 290 -2.24 -2.58 17.84
CA ALA A 290 -1.21 -3.53 17.40
C ALA A 290 -1.80 -4.88 16.96
N ALA A 291 -2.74 -5.42 17.74
CA ALA A 291 -3.43 -6.66 17.41
C ALA A 291 -4.24 -6.55 16.10
N LEU A 292 -4.91 -5.41 15.88
CA LEU A 292 -5.63 -5.15 14.65
C LEU A 292 -4.68 -5.02 13.45
N ILE A 293 -3.58 -4.28 13.57
CA ILE A 293 -2.58 -4.16 12.49
C ILE A 293 -1.98 -5.54 12.16
N ALA A 294 -1.71 -6.38 13.15
CA ALA A 294 -1.28 -7.76 12.92
C ALA A 294 -2.29 -8.57 12.09
N GLN A 295 -3.59 -8.40 12.32
CA GLN A 295 -4.66 -9.02 11.51
C GLN A 295 -4.73 -8.43 10.10
N ILE A 296 -4.57 -7.11 9.96
CA ILE A 296 -4.52 -6.44 8.66
C ILE A 296 -3.36 -7.00 7.82
N ILE A 297 -2.17 -7.16 8.43
CA ILE A 297 -1.00 -7.80 7.81
C ILE A 297 -1.31 -9.26 7.44
N TRP A 298 -1.98 -10.01 8.34
CA TRP A 298 -2.40 -11.38 8.06
C TRP A 298 -3.26 -11.47 6.79
N TYR A 299 -4.26 -10.58 6.66
CA TYR A 299 -5.14 -10.55 5.49
C TYR A 299 -4.41 -10.09 4.22
N PHE A 300 -3.43 -9.20 4.34
CA PHE A 300 -2.55 -8.86 3.23
C PHE A 300 -1.77 -10.10 2.75
N ILE A 301 -1.16 -10.86 3.67
CA ILE A 301 -0.40 -12.07 3.35
C ILE A 301 -1.32 -13.14 2.74
N ASP A 302 -2.53 -13.35 3.29
CA ASP A 302 -3.54 -14.24 2.69
C ASP A 302 -3.87 -13.81 1.26
N GLY A 303 -4.11 -12.52 1.03
CA GLY A 303 -4.36 -11.97 -0.30
C GLY A 303 -3.19 -12.23 -1.26
N TYR A 304 -1.95 -12.02 -0.79
CA TYR A 304 -0.72 -12.21 -1.58
C TYR A 304 -0.58 -13.64 -2.08
N TYR A 305 -0.72 -14.63 -1.19
CA TYR A 305 -0.62 -16.03 -1.59
C TYR A 305 -1.84 -16.53 -2.39
N ASN A 306 -2.92 -15.75 -2.44
CA ASN A 306 -4.08 -15.98 -3.28
C ASN A 306 -4.07 -15.19 -4.61
N ARG A 307 -2.96 -14.49 -4.93
CA ARG A 307 -2.76 -13.82 -6.22
C ARG A 307 -3.01 -14.77 -7.39
N LYS A 308 -3.81 -14.33 -8.35
CA LYS A 308 -4.19 -15.13 -9.52
C LYS A 308 -3.21 -15.00 -10.67
N ASN A 309 -2.29 -14.03 -10.63
CA ASN A 309 -1.34 -13.74 -11.70
C ASN A 309 -2.06 -13.64 -13.05
N ASP A 310 -3.16 -12.89 -13.07
CA ASP A 310 -4.03 -12.74 -14.23
C ASP A 310 -4.22 -11.28 -14.64
N PHE A 311 -3.29 -10.43 -14.21
CA PHE A 311 -3.08 -9.16 -14.88
C PHE A 311 -2.91 -9.43 -16.39
N PRO A 312 -3.62 -8.73 -17.29
CA PRO A 312 -3.58 -9.03 -18.72
C PRO A 312 -2.21 -8.75 -19.30
N HIS A 313 -1.36 -9.77 -19.25
CA HIS A 313 -0.30 -9.96 -20.21
C HIS A 313 -0.97 -10.25 -21.54
N ILE A 314 -0.43 -9.76 -22.65
CA ILE A 314 -1.02 -9.69 -24.00
C ILE A 314 -1.52 -11.05 -24.59
N GLN A 315 -1.46 -12.15 -23.85
CA GLN A 315 -2.02 -13.46 -24.18
C GLN A 315 -3.55 -13.43 -24.19
N LYS A 316 -4.11 -13.48 -25.41
CA LYS A 316 -5.54 -13.29 -25.69
C LYS A 316 -6.44 -14.44 -25.21
N ASP A 317 -5.89 -15.64 -24.95
CA ASP A 317 -6.69 -16.84 -24.71
C ASP A 317 -7.28 -16.91 -23.29
N ASP A 318 -6.68 -16.21 -22.33
CA ASP A 318 -7.11 -16.21 -20.92
C ASP A 318 -8.24 -15.19 -20.63
N TYR A 319 -8.64 -14.38 -21.62
CA TYR A 319 -9.58 -13.28 -21.44
C TYR A 319 -10.76 -13.34 -22.40
N LEU A 320 -11.90 -12.81 -21.97
CA LEU A 320 -13.03 -12.47 -22.82
C LEU A 320 -12.95 -10.98 -23.15
N LYS A 321 -13.05 -10.65 -24.45
CA LYS A 321 -12.98 -9.28 -24.95
C LYS A 321 -14.38 -8.77 -25.28
N TYR A 322 -14.78 -7.65 -24.67
CA TYR A 322 -16.03 -6.96 -24.96
C TYR A 322 -15.72 -5.58 -25.55
N ARG A 323 -16.48 -5.17 -26.56
CA ARG A 323 -16.35 -3.87 -27.22
C ARG A 323 -17.66 -3.12 -27.02
N VAL A 324 -17.58 -1.94 -26.42
CA VAL A 324 -18.74 -1.10 -26.14
C VAL A 324 -18.51 0.24 -26.82
N SER A 325 -19.41 0.61 -27.72
CA SER A 325 -19.42 1.93 -28.33
C SER A 325 -20.13 2.91 -27.40
N VAL A 326 -19.53 4.08 -27.18
CA VAL A 326 -20.04 5.13 -26.30
C VAL A 326 -20.07 6.46 -27.07
N ASN A 327 -20.95 7.39 -26.68
CA ASN A 327 -21.18 8.69 -27.31
C ASN A 327 -21.53 8.58 -28.81
N ASP A 328 -22.72 8.09 -29.16
CA ASP A 328 -23.20 7.97 -30.55
C ASP A 328 -22.20 7.26 -31.50
N ASN A 329 -21.55 6.19 -31.03
CA ASN A 329 -20.52 5.43 -31.77
C ASN A 329 -19.24 6.20 -32.14
N THR A 330 -18.93 7.32 -31.48
CA THR A 330 -17.70 8.08 -31.74
C THR A 330 -16.47 7.52 -31.02
N ARG A 331 -16.65 6.72 -29.96
CA ARG A 331 -15.56 6.10 -29.20
C ARG A 331 -15.88 4.64 -28.88
N GLU A 332 -14.87 3.79 -28.96
CA GLU A 332 -14.95 2.38 -28.57
C GLU A 332 -14.15 2.17 -27.27
N ILE A 333 -14.80 1.61 -26.25
CA ILE A 333 -14.14 1.14 -25.03
C ILE A 333 -14.03 -0.38 -25.12
N VAL A 334 -12.81 -0.86 -24.90
CA VAL A 334 -12.51 -2.29 -24.88
C VAL A 334 -12.40 -2.76 -23.45
N PHE A 335 -13.20 -3.75 -23.09
CA PHE A 335 -13.14 -4.43 -21.79
C PHE A 335 -12.53 -5.83 -21.93
N TYR A 336 -11.74 -6.22 -20.94
CA TYR A 336 -11.18 -7.56 -20.77
C TYR A 336 -11.69 -8.16 -19.46
N LYS A 337 -12.26 -9.36 -19.53
CA LYS A 337 -12.67 -10.14 -18.35
C LYS A 337 -11.78 -11.38 -18.22
N SER A 338 -11.13 -11.56 -17.07
CA SER A 338 -10.34 -12.77 -16.81
C SER A 338 -11.25 -13.99 -16.69
N LYS A 339 -10.93 -15.07 -17.40
CA LYS A 339 -11.60 -16.36 -17.25
C LYS A 339 -11.23 -17.06 -15.92
N LYS A 340 -10.17 -16.62 -15.24
CA LYS A 340 -9.64 -17.24 -14.01
C LYS A 340 -10.25 -16.62 -12.74
N SER A 341 -10.45 -15.30 -12.72
CA SER A 341 -10.88 -14.57 -11.52
C SER A 341 -12.17 -13.78 -11.68
N ASP A 342 -12.75 -13.74 -12.89
CA ASP A 342 -13.87 -12.87 -13.24
C ASP A 342 -13.61 -11.36 -13.07
N ARG A 343 -12.36 -10.96 -12.79
CA ARG A 343 -11.95 -9.55 -12.70
C ARG A 343 -11.95 -8.88 -14.07
N TRP A 344 -12.17 -7.57 -14.06
CA TRP A 344 -12.29 -6.76 -15.27
C TRP A 344 -11.18 -5.70 -15.38
N TRP A 345 -10.85 -5.37 -16.63
CA TRP A 345 -9.98 -4.27 -17.04
C TRP A 345 -10.58 -3.57 -18.26
N MET A 346 -10.24 -2.30 -18.43
CA MET A 346 -10.57 -1.51 -19.60
C MET A 346 -9.31 -0.96 -20.27
N GLU A 347 -9.30 -0.96 -21.59
CA GLU A 347 -8.20 -0.43 -22.40
C GLU A 347 -8.39 1.07 -22.60
N VAL A 348 -7.37 1.85 -22.25
CA VAL A 348 -7.29 3.28 -22.56
C VAL A 348 -6.33 3.46 -23.74
N PRO A 349 -6.73 4.19 -24.80
CA PRO A 349 -5.85 4.47 -25.93
C PRO A 349 -4.59 5.21 -25.48
N CYS A 350 -3.42 4.66 -25.79
CA CYS A 350 -2.15 5.36 -25.63
C CYS A 350 -1.67 5.89 -26.99
N PRO A 351 -1.30 7.18 -27.10
CA PRO A 351 -0.49 7.68 -28.21
C PRO A 351 0.73 6.78 -28.49
N THR A 352 1.07 6.58 -29.75
CA THR A 352 2.13 5.66 -30.21
C THR A 352 3.54 6.02 -29.73
N ASP A 353 3.74 7.24 -29.23
CA ASP A 353 5.04 7.77 -28.78
C ASP A 353 5.26 7.69 -27.25
N ILE A 354 4.33 7.11 -26.49
CA ILE A 354 4.50 7.02 -25.04
C ILE A 354 5.59 6.00 -24.69
N SER A 355 6.55 6.42 -23.86
CA SER A 355 7.69 5.60 -23.43
C SER A 355 7.25 4.25 -22.83
N LYS A 356 8.09 3.21 -22.98
CA LYS A 356 7.84 1.86 -22.45
C LYS A 356 7.44 1.83 -20.96
N ASN A 357 7.80 2.86 -20.21
CA ASN A 357 7.53 2.98 -18.77
C ASN A 357 6.04 3.19 -18.43
N TYR A 358 5.23 3.69 -19.37
CA TYR A 358 3.78 3.87 -19.17
C TYR A 358 2.93 2.71 -19.72
N LEU A 359 3.54 1.75 -20.44
CA LEU A 359 2.86 0.58 -20.98
C LEU A 359 2.21 -0.31 -19.91
N ARG A 360 2.50 -0.11 -18.61
CA ARG A 360 1.80 -0.81 -17.52
C ARG A 360 0.50 -0.14 -17.07
N HIS A 361 0.19 1.05 -17.59
CA HIS A 361 -0.91 1.89 -17.13
C HIS A 361 -2.08 2.04 -18.12
N TYR A 362 -1.98 1.49 -19.35
CA TYR A 362 -3.05 1.55 -20.35
C TYR A 362 -4.23 0.59 -20.07
N LEU A 363 -4.00 -0.46 -19.27
CA LEU A 363 -5.04 -1.36 -18.79
C LEU A 363 -5.44 -0.95 -17.38
N VAL A 364 -6.63 -0.40 -17.27
CA VAL A 364 -7.14 0.12 -16.01
C VAL A 364 -8.08 -0.93 -15.40
N PRO A 365 -7.80 -1.44 -14.18
CA PRO A 365 -8.76 -2.25 -13.43
C PRO A 365 -10.13 -1.56 -13.34
N CYS A 366 -11.20 -2.30 -13.60
CA CYS A 366 -12.56 -1.80 -13.49
C CYS A 366 -13.48 -2.83 -12.83
N SER A 367 -14.67 -2.39 -12.41
CA SER A 367 -15.71 -3.27 -11.89
C SER A 367 -16.70 -3.65 -12.99
N TYR A 368 -17.55 -4.64 -12.72
CA TYR A 368 -18.66 -4.96 -13.63
C TYR A 368 -19.67 -3.81 -13.76
N LYS A 369 -19.77 -2.97 -12.72
CA LYS A 369 -20.60 -1.76 -12.74
C LYS A 369 -20.14 -0.78 -13.82
N ASP A 370 -18.82 -0.61 -13.99
CA ASP A 370 -18.25 0.24 -15.04
C ASP A 370 -18.66 -0.24 -16.44
N TYR A 371 -18.65 -1.55 -16.66
CA TYR A 371 -19.13 -2.15 -17.91
C TYR A 371 -20.63 -1.88 -18.13
N LEU A 372 -21.46 -2.03 -17.10
CA LEU A 372 -22.90 -1.75 -17.19
C LEU A 372 -23.20 -0.26 -17.44
N SER A 373 -22.40 0.66 -16.90
CA SER A 373 -22.52 2.10 -17.19
C SER A 373 -22.15 2.38 -18.64
N ALA A 374 -21.07 1.80 -19.16
CA ALA A 374 -20.69 1.96 -20.56
C ALA A 374 -21.78 1.47 -21.53
N LEU A 375 -22.49 0.38 -21.21
CA LEU A 375 -23.62 -0.10 -22.00
C LEU A 375 -24.82 0.86 -22.03
N LYS A 376 -24.91 1.78 -21.06
CA LYS A 376 -25.92 2.85 -21.00
C LYS A 376 -25.44 4.15 -21.64
N GLU A 377 -24.37 4.07 -22.44
CA GLU A 377 -23.71 5.23 -23.05
C GLU A 377 -23.08 6.21 -22.04
N GLU A 378 -22.89 5.79 -20.78
CA GLU A 378 -22.20 6.56 -19.75
C GLU A 378 -20.72 6.17 -19.72
N MET A 379 -19.84 7.16 -19.87
CA MET A 379 -18.41 6.90 -19.90
C MET A 379 -17.86 6.72 -18.47
N PRO A 380 -17.18 5.60 -18.13
CA PRO A 380 -16.69 5.39 -16.76
C PRO A 380 -15.66 6.43 -16.34
N ASP A 381 -15.83 7.03 -15.16
CA ASP A 381 -14.96 8.09 -14.63
C ASP A 381 -13.49 7.65 -14.57
N ARG A 382 -13.24 6.41 -14.13
CA ARG A 382 -11.91 5.79 -14.06
C ARG A 382 -11.21 5.78 -15.43
N TRP A 383 -11.94 5.50 -16.50
CA TRP A 383 -11.40 5.52 -17.86
C TRP A 383 -11.05 6.94 -18.28
N TRP A 384 -11.96 7.89 -18.02
CA TRP A 384 -11.81 9.29 -18.43
C TRP A 384 -10.60 9.96 -17.80
N GLN A 385 -10.41 9.76 -16.50
CA GLN A 385 -9.29 10.34 -15.78
C GLN A 385 -7.95 9.83 -16.32
N ILE A 386 -7.82 8.52 -16.54
CA ILE A 386 -6.58 7.95 -17.10
C ILE A 386 -6.36 8.40 -18.55
N PHE A 387 -7.43 8.52 -19.34
CA PHE A 387 -7.34 9.08 -20.69
C PHE A 387 -6.81 10.51 -20.68
N GLN A 388 -7.34 11.39 -19.82
CA GLN A 388 -6.86 12.76 -19.67
C GLN A 388 -5.41 12.87 -19.21
N LYS A 389 -4.90 11.88 -18.46
CA LYS A 389 -3.49 11.83 -18.03
C LYS A 389 -2.52 11.40 -19.12
N LEU A 390 -2.99 10.60 -20.08
CA LEU A 390 -2.17 10.02 -21.15
C LEU A 390 -2.16 10.90 -22.40
N MET A 391 -3.10 11.84 -22.52
CA MET A 391 -3.21 12.84 -23.59
C MET A 391 -2.53 14.14 -23.17
#